data_AF-A0A6L3MK30-F1
#
_entry.id   AF-A0A6L3MK30-F1
#
_cell.length_a   1.000
_cell.length_b   1.000
_cell.length_c   1.000
_cell.angle_alpha   90.00
_cell.angle_beta   90.00
_cell.angle_gamma   90.00
#
_symmetry.space_group_name_H-M   'P 1'
#
loop_
_entity.id
_entity.type
_entity.pdbx_description
1 polymer ?
#
loop_
_entity_poly.entity_id
_entity_poly.type
_entity_poly.pdbx_seq_one_letter_code
_entity_poly.pdbx_strand_id
1 'polypeptide(L)'
;AHVVASPDARGALPGETAADVAGRALDDVRRLFAERADRIAALIVEPLVQCAAGMAMHDPSYVRGLRALCDEFGVHLIADEIAVGCGRTGTFFACEQAGVWPDFLCLSKGISGGYLPLSLVLTRDDVFAAFYDDDTTRGFLHSHSYTGNPLACRAAVATLDLFARDDVLAANARKSAAMRAALAPLGAHPQV
;
A
#
# COMPACT_ATOMS: atom_id res chain seq x y z
N ALA A 1 -9.04 -8.60 -16.61
CA ALA A 1 -8.99 -8.12 -15.21
C ALA A 1 -10.40 -8.15 -14.66
N HIS A 2 -10.60 -8.75 -13.48
CA HIS A 2 -11.88 -8.65 -12.77
C HIS A 2 -11.86 -7.34 -11.99
N VAL A 3 -12.89 -6.52 -12.16
CA VAL A 3 -13.02 -5.23 -11.48
C VAL A 3 -13.95 -5.46 -10.30
N VAL A 4 -13.46 -5.17 -9.11
CA VAL A 4 -14.28 -5.12 -7.89
C VAL A 4 -14.66 -3.67 -7.58
N ALA A 5 -15.70 -3.49 -6.78
CA ALA A 5 -16.11 -2.17 -6.32
C ALA A 5 -14.95 -1.40 -5.67
N SER A 6 -14.88 -0.10 -5.95
CA SER A 6 -13.88 0.80 -5.35
C SER A 6 -14.23 1.05 -3.88
N PRO A 7 -13.23 1.03 -2.97
CA PRO A 7 -13.43 1.40 -1.55
C PRO A 7 -13.44 2.92 -1.33
N ASP A 8 -13.37 3.74 -2.39
CA ASP A 8 -13.31 5.20 -2.33
C ASP A 8 -14.45 5.81 -1.50
N ALA A 9 -14.11 6.42 -0.37
CA ALA A 9 -15.04 7.02 0.57
C ALA A 9 -15.91 8.13 -0.06
N ARG A 10 -15.49 8.73 -1.18
CA ARG A 10 -16.32 9.69 -1.93
C ARG A 10 -17.59 9.05 -2.52
N GLY A 11 -17.62 7.73 -2.64
CA GLY A 11 -18.78 6.94 -3.07
C GLY A 11 -19.79 6.62 -1.97
N ALA A 12 -19.67 7.23 -0.78
CA ALA A 12 -20.62 7.05 0.33
C ALA A 12 -22.02 7.57 -0.03
N LEU A 13 -23.04 6.76 0.25
CA LEU A 13 -24.44 7.15 0.16
C LEU A 13 -24.86 7.98 1.39
N PRO A 14 -26.00 8.70 1.36
CA PRO A 14 -26.49 9.42 2.52
C PRO A 14 -26.61 8.53 3.77
N GLY A 15 -25.87 8.88 4.82
CA GLY A 15 -25.81 8.12 6.07
C GLY A 15 -24.72 7.06 6.14
N GLU A 16 -23.97 6.80 5.06
CA GLU A 16 -22.82 5.90 5.07
C GLU A 16 -21.54 6.61 5.56
N THR A 17 -20.73 5.85 6.28
CA THR A 17 -19.35 6.20 6.63
C THR A 17 -18.37 5.61 5.61
N ALA A 18 -17.10 6.04 5.66
CA ALA A 18 -16.04 5.43 4.85
C ALA A 18 -15.88 3.91 5.13
N ALA A 19 -16.16 3.47 6.35
CA ALA A 19 -16.12 2.06 6.74
C ALA A 19 -17.27 1.26 6.10
N ASP A 20 -18.45 1.86 5.92
CA ASP A 20 -19.57 1.20 5.23
C ASP A 20 -19.24 0.99 3.75
N VAL A 21 -18.63 1.99 3.08
CA VAL A 21 -18.15 1.86 1.70
C VAL A 21 -17.08 0.76 1.60
N ALA A 22 -16.13 0.72 2.54
CA ALA A 22 -15.13 -0.34 2.62
C ALA A 22 -15.77 -1.73 2.78
N GLY A 23 -16.80 -1.85 3.62
CA GLY A 23 -17.56 -3.09 3.81
C GLY A 23 -18.21 -3.59 2.51
N ARG A 24 -18.91 -2.70 1.78
CA ARG A 24 -19.52 -3.04 0.47
C ARG A 24 -18.47 -3.48 -0.55
N ALA A 25 -17.31 -2.83 -0.58
CA ALA A 25 -16.22 -3.21 -1.47
C ALA A 25 -15.63 -4.59 -1.09
N LEU A 26 -15.50 -4.89 0.19
CA LEU A 26 -15.04 -6.20 0.67
C LEU A 26 -16.02 -7.33 0.34
N ASP A 27 -17.33 -7.08 0.43
CA ASP A 27 -18.33 -8.08 0.02
C ASP A 27 -18.20 -8.45 -1.46
N ASP A 28 -17.85 -7.48 -2.30
CA ASP A 28 -17.61 -7.73 -3.72
C ASP A 28 -16.34 -8.56 -3.97
N VAL A 29 -15.25 -8.27 -3.24
CA VAL A 29 -14.03 -9.08 -3.25
C VAL A 29 -14.30 -10.50 -2.78
N ARG A 30 -15.06 -10.67 -1.69
CA ARG A 30 -15.43 -11.99 -1.18
C ARG A 30 -16.22 -12.79 -2.21
N ARG A 31 -17.19 -12.17 -2.90
CA ARG A 31 -17.93 -12.84 -3.99
C ARG A 31 -16.99 -13.29 -5.10
N LEU A 32 -16.08 -12.43 -5.54
CA LEU A 32 -15.10 -12.78 -6.55
C LEU A 32 -14.21 -13.95 -6.11
N PHE A 33 -13.73 -13.93 -4.87
CA PHE A 33 -12.90 -15.01 -4.32
C PHE A 33 -13.66 -16.32 -4.18
N ALA A 34 -14.91 -16.29 -3.70
CA ALA A 34 -15.76 -17.47 -3.61
C ALA A 34 -15.99 -18.15 -4.97
N GLU A 35 -16.01 -17.38 -6.06
CA GLU A 35 -16.19 -17.92 -7.40
C GLU A 35 -14.88 -18.40 -8.07
N ARG A 36 -13.73 -17.79 -7.72
CA ARG A 36 -12.50 -17.86 -8.56
C ARG A 36 -11.18 -17.90 -7.83
N ALA A 37 -11.15 -18.05 -6.50
CA ALA A 37 -9.89 -18.01 -5.73
C ALA A 37 -8.84 -19.02 -6.25
N ASP A 38 -9.27 -20.19 -6.72
CA ASP A 38 -8.42 -21.24 -7.34
C ASP A 38 -7.67 -20.77 -8.59
N ARG A 39 -8.05 -19.61 -9.15
CA ARG A 39 -7.48 -19.01 -10.36
C ARG A 39 -6.89 -17.63 -10.12
N ILE A 40 -6.88 -17.15 -8.88
CA ILE A 40 -6.38 -15.83 -8.51
C ILE A 40 -5.13 -16.01 -7.65
N ALA A 41 -3.96 -15.65 -8.19
CA ALA A 41 -2.72 -15.75 -7.44
C ALA A 41 -2.57 -14.63 -6.38
N ALA A 42 -3.01 -13.41 -6.72
CA ALA A 42 -2.82 -12.25 -5.85
C ALA A 42 -3.88 -11.16 -6.06
N LEU A 43 -4.08 -10.35 -5.02
CA LEU A 43 -4.78 -9.07 -5.05
C LEU A 43 -3.79 -7.95 -4.72
N ILE A 44 -3.79 -6.89 -5.53
CA ILE A 44 -2.96 -5.70 -5.33
C ILE A 44 -3.82 -4.49 -4.93
N VAL A 45 -3.36 -3.73 -3.94
CA VAL A 45 -4.04 -2.53 -3.44
C VAL A 45 -3.03 -1.44 -3.08
N GLU A 46 -3.32 -0.17 -3.38
CA GLU A 46 -2.65 0.98 -2.78
C GLU A 46 -3.28 1.23 -1.40
N PRO A 47 -2.60 1.00 -0.26
CA PRO A 47 -3.26 1.10 1.04
C PRO A 47 -3.64 2.54 1.41
N LEU A 48 -4.84 2.71 1.95
CA LEU A 48 -5.46 3.97 2.41
C LEU A 48 -5.79 4.99 1.31
N VAL A 49 -4.93 5.17 0.31
CA VAL A 49 -5.07 6.22 -0.72
C VAL A 49 -4.67 5.69 -2.09
N GLN A 50 -5.62 5.66 -3.02
CA GLN A 50 -5.32 5.40 -4.43
C GLN A 50 -4.97 6.73 -5.10
N CYS A 51 -3.68 7.00 -5.23
CA CYS A 51 -3.19 8.35 -5.55
C CYS A 51 -3.56 8.77 -6.97
N ALA A 52 -3.36 7.89 -7.95
CA ALA A 52 -3.65 8.18 -9.36
C ALA A 52 -5.15 8.28 -9.66
N ALA A 53 -6.02 7.72 -8.81
CA ALA A 53 -7.48 7.86 -8.88
C ALA A 53 -8.00 9.19 -8.30
N GLY A 54 -7.15 10.22 -8.30
CA GLY A 54 -7.48 11.53 -7.73
C GLY A 54 -7.55 11.52 -6.21
N MET A 55 -6.57 10.88 -5.55
CA MET A 55 -6.51 10.75 -4.09
C MET A 55 -7.76 10.09 -3.49
N ALA A 56 -8.21 8.99 -4.07
CA ALA A 56 -9.34 8.21 -3.54
C ALA A 56 -8.94 7.58 -2.20
N MET A 57 -9.48 8.12 -1.10
CA MET A 57 -9.15 7.66 0.25
C MET A 57 -10.17 6.63 0.71
N HIS A 58 -9.74 5.65 1.49
CA HIS A 58 -10.63 4.63 2.06
C HIS A 58 -10.26 4.30 3.50
N ASP A 59 -11.21 3.72 4.22
CA ASP A 59 -11.03 3.36 5.62
C ASP A 59 -10.01 2.21 5.79
N PRO A 60 -9.14 2.22 6.82
CA PRO A 60 -8.17 1.15 7.07
C PRO A 60 -8.80 -0.24 7.24
N SER A 61 -10.09 -0.32 7.60
CA SER A 61 -10.83 -1.59 7.65
C SER A 61 -10.86 -2.32 6.31
N TYR A 62 -10.78 -1.62 5.18
CA TYR A 62 -10.69 -2.24 3.86
C TYR A 62 -9.43 -3.10 3.73
N VAL A 63 -8.26 -2.53 4.04
CA VAL A 63 -6.97 -3.23 3.96
C VAL A 63 -6.92 -4.40 4.95
N ARG A 64 -7.47 -4.22 6.16
CA ARG A 64 -7.59 -5.29 7.16
C ARG A 64 -8.48 -6.43 6.66
N GLY A 65 -9.62 -6.11 6.05
CA GLY A 65 -10.54 -7.08 5.47
C GLY A 65 -9.93 -7.82 4.26
N LEU A 66 -9.20 -7.11 3.40
CA LEU A 66 -8.48 -7.72 2.28
C LEU A 66 -7.47 -8.75 2.75
N ARG A 67 -6.70 -8.45 3.82
CA ARG A 67 -5.79 -9.42 4.43
C ARG A 67 -6.54 -10.67 4.88
N ALA A 68 -7.64 -10.51 5.61
CA ALA A 68 -8.43 -11.64 6.10
C ALA A 68 -9.00 -12.50 4.95
N LEU A 69 -9.51 -11.87 3.89
CA LEU A 69 -9.99 -12.58 2.70
C LEU A 69 -8.85 -13.29 1.95
N CYS A 70 -7.69 -12.66 1.82
CA CYS A 70 -6.51 -13.26 1.21
C CYS A 70 -6.07 -14.52 1.98
N ASP A 71 -6.08 -14.47 3.32
CA ASP A 71 -5.79 -15.63 4.18
C ASP A 71 -6.85 -16.74 4.05
N GLU A 72 -8.13 -16.37 4.06
CA GLU A 72 -9.26 -17.31 3.95
C GLU A 72 -9.26 -18.08 2.63
N PHE A 73 -8.94 -17.41 1.53
CA PHE A 73 -9.06 -17.95 0.18
C PHE A 73 -7.72 -18.40 -0.45
N GLY A 74 -6.61 -18.27 0.27
CA GLY A 74 -5.28 -18.66 -0.23
C GLY A 74 -4.77 -17.78 -1.38
N VAL A 75 -5.10 -16.49 -1.35
CA VAL A 75 -4.68 -15.49 -2.35
C VAL A 75 -3.61 -14.60 -1.72
N HIS A 76 -2.55 -14.24 -2.46
CA HIS A 76 -1.54 -13.33 -1.92
C HIS A 76 -2.02 -11.87 -1.89
N LEU A 77 -1.72 -11.15 -0.83
CA LEU A 77 -1.93 -9.71 -0.75
C LEU A 77 -0.66 -8.95 -1.14
N ILE A 78 -0.78 -8.03 -2.09
CA ILE A 78 0.29 -7.09 -2.49
C ILE A 78 -0.13 -5.68 -2.07
N ALA A 79 0.66 -5.04 -1.21
CA ALA A 79 0.52 -3.62 -0.91
C ALA A 79 1.41 -2.80 -1.85
N ASP A 80 0.79 -1.99 -2.69
CA ASP A 80 1.48 -0.96 -3.47
C ASP A 80 1.69 0.29 -2.61
N GLU A 81 2.84 0.34 -1.96
CA GLU A 81 3.26 1.44 -1.07
C GLU A 81 4.18 2.45 -1.78
N ILE A 82 4.22 2.41 -3.13
CA ILE A 82 5.09 3.28 -3.93
C ILE A 82 4.77 4.75 -3.65
N ALA A 83 3.49 5.13 -3.55
CA ALA A 83 3.07 6.50 -3.29
C ALA A 83 2.84 6.81 -1.81
N VAL A 84 2.31 5.83 -1.06
CA VAL A 84 1.80 6.01 0.30
C VAL A 84 2.79 5.60 1.40
N GLY A 85 3.85 4.88 1.06
CA GLY A 85 4.92 4.52 1.98
C GLY A 85 5.89 5.66 2.26
N CYS A 86 6.95 5.34 3.00
CA CYS A 86 7.99 6.29 3.44
C CYS A 86 7.40 7.53 4.12
N GLY A 87 6.45 7.32 5.03
CA GLY A 87 5.94 8.39 5.89
C GLY A 87 4.79 9.21 5.29
N ARG A 88 4.40 9.01 4.03
CA ARG A 88 3.44 9.88 3.32
C ARG A 88 2.11 10.03 4.06
N THR A 89 1.58 8.94 4.61
CA THR A 89 0.28 8.88 5.30
C THR A 89 0.38 9.07 6.82
N GLY A 90 1.58 9.29 7.37
CA GLY A 90 1.82 9.55 8.80
C GLY A 90 2.55 8.41 9.54
N THR A 91 2.46 7.18 9.03
CA THR A 91 3.27 6.02 9.43
C THR A 91 4.31 5.73 8.34
N PHE A 92 5.34 4.93 8.62
CA PHE A 92 6.34 4.63 7.60
C PHE A 92 5.71 3.84 6.45
N PHE A 93 4.99 2.76 6.77
CA PHE A 93 4.10 2.08 5.84
C PHE A 93 2.64 2.41 6.14
N ALA A 94 1.84 2.62 5.10
CA ALA A 94 0.40 2.86 5.22
C ALA A 94 -0.34 1.64 5.80
N CYS A 95 0.09 0.41 5.49
CA CYS A 95 -0.53 -0.81 6.00
C CYS A 95 -0.45 -0.94 7.55
N GLU A 96 0.52 -0.28 8.20
CA GLU A 96 0.60 -0.21 9.68
C GLU A 96 -0.68 0.35 10.30
N GLN A 97 -1.33 1.32 9.64
CA GLN A 97 -2.58 1.93 10.14
C GLN A 97 -3.77 0.97 10.07
N ALA A 98 -3.70 -0.05 9.21
CA ALA A 98 -4.66 -1.15 9.17
C ALA A 98 -4.29 -2.29 10.12
N GLY A 99 -3.10 -2.26 10.73
CA GLY A 99 -2.63 -3.28 11.67
C GLY A 99 -2.36 -4.64 11.01
N VAL A 100 -2.03 -4.66 9.72
CA VAL A 100 -1.78 -5.89 8.95
C VAL A 100 -0.51 -5.78 8.11
N TRP A 101 0.05 -6.94 7.73
CA TRP A 101 1.18 -7.04 6.81
C TRP A 101 0.79 -7.84 5.55
N PRO A 102 1.10 -7.33 4.34
CA PRO A 102 0.87 -8.05 3.08
C PRO A 102 1.85 -9.22 2.91
N ASP A 103 1.69 -9.98 1.83
CA ASP A 103 2.67 -11.01 1.42
C ASP A 103 3.77 -10.40 0.56
N PHE A 104 3.44 -9.35 -0.18
CA PHE A 104 4.39 -8.52 -0.91
C PHE A 104 4.15 -7.03 -0.65
N LEU A 105 5.22 -6.25 -0.59
CA LEU A 105 5.15 -4.80 -0.44
C LEU A 105 6.05 -4.13 -1.47
N CYS A 106 5.49 -3.23 -2.27
CA CYS A 106 6.22 -2.48 -3.29
C CYS A 106 6.59 -1.08 -2.79
N LEU A 107 7.87 -0.70 -2.92
CA LEU A 107 8.36 0.65 -2.66
C LEU A 107 9.04 1.24 -3.89
N SER A 108 9.00 2.56 -3.99
CA SER A 108 9.87 3.38 -4.83
C SER A 108 9.80 4.81 -4.30
N LYS A 109 9.79 5.84 -5.16
CA LYS A 109 9.60 7.26 -4.84
C LYS A 109 10.33 7.70 -3.56
N GLY A 110 9.65 7.67 -2.42
CA GLY A 110 10.16 8.12 -1.13
C GLY A 110 11.34 7.33 -0.59
N ILE A 111 11.55 6.06 -1.00
CA ILE A 111 12.58 5.20 -0.41
C ILE A 111 14.00 5.72 -0.61
N SER A 112 14.27 6.36 -1.75
CA SER A 112 15.54 7.02 -2.06
C SER A 112 15.48 8.54 -1.88
N GLY A 113 14.42 9.06 -1.26
CA GLY A 113 14.17 10.50 -1.13
C GLY A 113 14.00 11.22 -2.46
N GLY A 114 13.78 10.49 -3.57
CA GLY A 114 13.74 11.04 -4.93
C GLY A 114 15.10 11.37 -5.54
N TYR A 115 16.22 11.00 -4.89
CA TYR A 115 17.57 11.34 -5.38
C TYR A 115 18.02 10.47 -6.56
N LEU A 116 17.74 9.17 -6.50
CA LEU A 116 18.10 8.22 -7.55
C LEU A 116 16.98 7.19 -7.75
N PRO A 117 16.77 6.69 -8.98
CA PRO A 117 15.77 5.66 -9.25
C PRO A 117 16.06 4.39 -8.45
N LEU A 118 15.10 3.99 -7.62
CA LEU A 118 15.12 2.73 -6.89
C LEU A 118 13.68 2.25 -6.71
N SER A 119 13.45 0.96 -6.91
CA SER A 119 12.26 0.27 -6.43
C SER A 119 12.67 -0.97 -5.64
N LEU A 120 11.81 -1.38 -4.71
CA LEU A 120 11.97 -2.58 -3.91
C LEU A 120 10.66 -3.36 -3.95
N VAL A 121 10.77 -4.69 -4.02
CA VAL A 121 9.67 -5.61 -3.71
C VAL A 121 10.13 -6.42 -2.51
N LEU A 122 9.46 -6.20 -1.38
CA LEU A 122 9.67 -6.97 -0.16
C LEU A 122 8.69 -8.14 -0.17
N THR A 123 9.09 -9.28 0.37
CA THR A 123 8.24 -10.47 0.51
C THR A 123 8.55 -11.22 1.80
N ARG A 124 7.73 -12.22 2.12
CA ARG A 124 7.87 -13.08 3.29
C ARG A 124 8.88 -14.21 3.05
N ASP A 125 9.41 -14.75 4.14
CA ASP A 125 10.41 -15.83 4.10
C ASP A 125 9.86 -17.13 3.49
N ASP A 126 8.56 -17.41 3.65
CA ASP A 126 7.90 -18.59 3.07
C ASP A 126 7.83 -18.52 1.54
N VAL A 127 7.53 -17.34 1.00
CA VAL A 127 7.59 -17.08 -0.45
C VAL A 127 9.03 -17.19 -0.95
N PHE A 128 10.00 -16.60 -0.25
CA PHE A 128 11.41 -16.72 -0.62
C PHE A 128 11.85 -18.19 -0.64
N ALA A 129 11.48 -18.96 0.38
CA ALA A 129 11.82 -20.38 0.50
C ALA A 129 11.26 -21.22 -0.65
N ALA A 130 10.12 -20.84 -1.24
CA ALA A 130 9.57 -21.53 -2.41
C ALA A 130 10.47 -21.44 -3.66
N PHE A 131 11.35 -20.44 -3.73
CA PHE A 131 12.31 -20.24 -4.81
C PHE A 131 13.76 -20.55 -4.40
N TYR A 132 14.02 -20.89 -3.12
CA TYR A 132 15.36 -21.17 -2.63
C TYR A 132 15.65 -22.67 -2.74
N ASP A 133 16.34 -23.05 -3.81
CA ASP A 133 16.66 -24.44 -4.14
C ASP A 133 18.06 -24.53 -4.76
N ASP A 134 18.74 -25.68 -4.59
CA ASP A 134 20.03 -25.97 -5.23
C ASP A 134 19.88 -26.13 -6.76
N ASP A 135 18.70 -26.54 -7.22
CA ASP A 135 18.35 -26.57 -8.63
C ASP A 135 17.97 -25.16 -9.12
N THR A 136 18.84 -24.58 -9.95
CA THR A 136 18.66 -23.23 -10.51
C THR A 136 17.40 -23.08 -11.35
N THR A 137 16.84 -24.17 -11.89
CA THR A 137 15.58 -24.12 -12.66
C THR A 137 14.35 -23.83 -11.79
N ARG A 138 14.49 -24.02 -10.48
CA ARG A 138 13.46 -23.72 -9.47
C ARG A 138 13.63 -22.34 -8.83
N GLY A 139 14.73 -21.65 -9.15
CA GLY A 139 15.00 -20.30 -8.68
C GLY A 139 14.11 -19.24 -9.34
N PHE A 140 13.95 -18.10 -8.67
CA PHE A 140 13.36 -16.91 -9.26
C PHE A 140 14.36 -16.21 -10.19
N LEU A 141 14.41 -16.63 -11.45
CA LEU A 141 15.36 -16.16 -12.46
C LEU A 141 14.94 -14.82 -13.07
N HIS A 142 14.89 -13.77 -12.25
CA HIS A 142 14.55 -12.42 -12.68
C HIS A 142 15.57 -11.40 -12.16
N SER A 143 16.07 -10.56 -13.05
CA SER A 143 17.01 -9.48 -12.71
C SER A 143 17.02 -8.40 -13.77
N HIS A 144 17.61 -7.27 -13.41
CA HIS A 144 17.84 -6.10 -14.26
C HIS A 144 19.31 -5.72 -14.16
N SER A 145 19.89 -5.10 -15.18
CA SER A 145 21.30 -4.69 -15.18
C SER A 145 21.67 -3.75 -14.02
N TYR A 146 20.69 -3.04 -13.47
CA TYR A 146 20.85 -2.12 -12.33
C TYR A 146 20.25 -2.64 -11.02
N THR A 147 19.84 -3.91 -10.94
CA THR A 147 19.40 -4.53 -9.69
C THR A 147 20.51 -4.34 -8.63
N GLY A 148 20.17 -3.75 -7.49
CA GLY A 148 21.13 -3.48 -6.43
C GLY A 148 22.14 -2.38 -6.74
N ASN A 149 21.80 -1.39 -7.59
CA ASN A 149 22.68 -0.26 -7.90
C ASN A 149 23.22 0.40 -6.62
N PRO A 150 24.55 0.38 -6.36
CA PRO A 150 25.09 0.82 -5.08
C PRO A 150 24.83 2.29 -4.75
N LEU A 151 24.75 3.17 -5.76
CA LEU A 151 24.49 4.59 -5.55
C LEU A 151 23.03 4.83 -5.13
N ALA A 152 22.09 4.18 -5.80
CA ALA A 152 20.67 4.23 -5.45
C ALA A 152 20.42 3.62 -4.05
N CYS A 153 21.06 2.49 -3.75
CA CYS A 153 21.04 1.89 -2.41
C CYS A 153 21.61 2.85 -1.35
N ARG A 154 22.72 3.55 -1.64
CA ARG A 154 23.29 4.53 -0.70
C ARG A 154 22.35 5.71 -0.46
N ALA A 155 21.68 6.21 -1.49
CA ALA A 155 20.67 7.27 -1.35
C ALA A 155 19.49 6.81 -0.49
N ALA A 156 19.04 5.56 -0.65
CA ALA A 156 18.00 4.98 0.18
C ALA A 156 18.43 4.81 1.65
N VAL A 157 19.62 4.26 1.90
CA VAL A 157 20.16 4.15 3.27
C VAL A 157 20.28 5.53 3.91
N ALA A 158 20.77 6.54 3.20
CA ALA A 158 20.85 7.90 3.74
C ALA A 158 19.46 8.49 4.07
N THR A 159 18.45 8.16 3.27
CA THR A 159 17.06 8.55 3.54
C THR A 159 16.53 7.85 4.79
N LEU A 160 16.74 6.55 4.94
CA LEU A 160 16.37 5.79 6.15
C LEU A 160 17.11 6.29 7.39
N ASP A 161 18.39 6.65 7.27
CA ASP A 161 19.15 7.25 8.37
C ASP A 161 18.55 8.59 8.81
N LEU A 162 17.97 9.38 7.90
CA LEU A 162 17.25 10.61 8.26
C LEU A 162 15.95 10.30 8.99
N PHE A 163 15.18 9.29 8.56
CA PHE A 163 14.00 8.82 9.31
C PHE A 163 14.36 8.33 10.72
N ALA A 164 15.52 7.70 10.89
CA ALA A 164 15.97 7.17 12.19
C ALA A 164 16.55 8.24 13.13
N ARG A 165 17.24 9.24 12.58
CA ARG A 165 17.90 10.30 13.36
C ARG A 165 16.99 11.50 13.64
N ASP A 166 16.10 11.81 12.71
CA ASP A 166 15.24 12.99 12.78
C ASP A 166 13.79 12.58 13.06
N ASP A 167 13.02 13.48 13.67
CA ASP A 167 11.59 13.30 13.95
C ASP A 167 10.71 13.46 12.69
N VAL A 168 11.05 12.80 11.57
CA VAL A 168 10.42 13.00 10.25
C VAL A 168 8.91 12.74 10.31
N LEU A 169 8.48 11.63 10.92
CA LEU A 169 7.06 11.27 11.02
C LEU A 169 6.30 12.24 11.94
N ALA A 170 6.88 12.63 13.07
CA ALA A 170 6.24 13.60 13.97
C ALA A 170 6.16 15.00 13.33
N ALA A 171 7.19 15.40 12.56
CA ALA A 171 7.16 16.62 11.77
C ALA A 171 6.10 16.55 10.67
N ASN A 172 5.92 15.40 10.01
CA ASN A 172 4.84 15.18 9.06
C ASN A 172 3.48 15.36 9.75
N ALA A 173 3.23 14.69 10.88
CA ALA A 173 1.97 14.78 11.62
C ALA A 173 1.61 16.24 11.99
N ARG A 174 2.58 17.03 12.47
CA ARG A 174 2.38 18.47 12.75
C ARG A 174 1.99 19.26 11.50
N LYS A 175 2.69 19.02 10.37
CA LYS A 175 2.38 19.68 9.08
C LYS A 175 1.00 19.27 8.57
N SER A 176 0.66 17.98 8.62
CA SER A 176 -0.65 17.48 8.19
C SER A 176 -1.79 18.09 9.01
N ALA A 177 -1.63 18.23 10.33
CA ALA A 177 -2.62 18.88 11.19
C ALA A 177 -2.81 20.36 10.82
N ALA A 178 -1.70 21.08 10.58
CA ALA A 178 -1.75 22.48 10.14
C ALA A 178 -2.44 22.63 8.77
N MET A 179 -2.10 21.77 7.80
CA MET A 179 -2.75 21.76 6.49
C MET A 179 -4.25 21.45 6.60
N ARG A 180 -4.64 20.47 7.43
CA ARG A 180 -6.05 20.13 7.66
C ARG A 180 -6.82 21.33 8.22
N ALA A 181 -6.27 22.02 9.22
CA ALA A 181 -6.90 23.20 9.81
C ALA A 181 -7.03 24.34 8.78
N ALA A 182 -6.00 24.58 7.98
CA ALA A 182 -6.01 25.63 6.96
C ALA A 182 -7.00 25.36 5.81
N LEU A 183 -7.19 24.09 5.45
CA LEU A 183 -8.07 23.68 4.36
C LEU A 183 -9.50 23.36 4.81
N ALA A 184 -9.77 23.24 6.11
CA ALA A 184 -11.11 22.94 6.64
C ALA A 184 -12.22 23.87 6.11
N PRO A 185 -12.01 25.19 5.93
CA PRO A 185 -13.04 26.07 5.36
C PRO A 185 -13.47 25.70 3.94
N LEU A 186 -12.63 25.01 3.16
CA LEU A 186 -12.97 24.60 1.80
C LEU A 186 -14.09 23.56 1.75
N GLY A 187 -14.28 22.76 2.81
CA GLY A 187 -15.36 21.76 2.86
C GLY A 187 -16.77 22.34 2.93
N ALA A 188 -16.90 23.65 3.22
CA ALA A 188 -18.18 24.36 3.19
C ALA A 188 -18.33 25.23 1.92
N HIS A 189 -17.35 25.21 1.01
CA HIS A 189 -17.37 26.03 -0.18
C HIS A 189 -18.33 25.45 -1.22
N PRO A 190 -19.23 26.23 -1.85
CA PRO A 190 -20.26 25.72 -2.75
C PRO A 190 -19.75 25.08 -4.07
N GLN A 191 -18.44 25.14 -4.31
CA GLN A 191 -17.78 24.54 -5.49
C GLN A 191 -16.94 23.30 -5.14
N VAL A 192 -16.94 22.89 -3.88
CA VAL A 192 -16.25 21.70 -3.34
C VAL A 192 -17.29 20.74 -2.83
#